data_AF-A0A5B8RKQ4-F1
#
_entry.id   AF-A0A5B8RKQ4-F1
#
_cell.length_a   1.000
_cell.length_b   1.000
_cell.length_c   1.000
_cell.angle_alpha   90.00
_cell.angle_beta   90.00
_cell.angle_gamma   90.00
#
_symmetry.space_group_name_H-M   'P 1'
#
loop_
_entity.id
_entity.type
_entity.pdbx_description
1 polymer ?
#
loop_
_entity_poly.entity_id
_entity_poly.type
_entity_poly.pdbx_seq_one_letter_code
_entity_poly.pdbx_strand_id
1 'polypeptide(L)'
;MGQDAREEIDVVTAGGNYGWDCREGSLTVDASLRSSACDSLTDSDFTAPLTEYGHDLGESVTGGYVYRGTRLAALTGRYVFGDFISGRIWAYDRGSDERELLVDTGLSISTFGTDDAGNLYIGDYGSGALYRLSP
;
A
#
# COMPACT_ATOMS: atom_id res chain seq x y z
N MET A 1 -4.25 -12.66 -1.80
CA MET A 1 -4.19 -11.95 -3.09
C MET A 1 -5.63 -11.60 -3.42
N GLY A 2 -6.00 -10.32 -3.46
CA GLY A 2 -7.38 -9.87 -3.70
C GLY A 2 -7.96 -10.35 -5.02
N GLN A 3 -9.29 -10.31 -5.16
CA GLN A 3 -10.08 -10.78 -6.31
C GLN A 3 -10.15 -9.71 -7.42
N ASP A 4 -9.05 -8.99 -7.65
CA ASP A 4 -8.84 -7.98 -8.71
C ASP A 4 -9.61 -6.65 -8.56
N ALA A 5 -9.96 -6.21 -7.35
CA ALA A 5 -10.71 -4.96 -7.13
C ALA A 5 -10.07 -3.95 -6.17
N ARG A 6 -9.17 -4.38 -5.27
CA ARG A 6 -8.54 -3.48 -4.29
C ARG A 6 -7.06 -3.76 -4.09
N GLU A 7 -6.33 -2.67 -3.97
CA GLU A 7 -4.99 -2.64 -3.41
C GLU A 7 -5.07 -2.17 -1.96
N GLU A 8 -4.32 -2.81 -1.06
CA GLU A 8 -4.38 -2.53 0.38
C GLU A 8 -3.01 -2.51 1.06
N ILE A 9 -2.91 -1.76 2.15
CA ILE A 9 -1.77 -1.76 3.07
C ILE A 9 -2.29 -2.17 4.43
N ASP A 10 -1.69 -3.20 5.03
CA ASP A 10 -2.07 -3.70 6.36
C ASP A 10 -1.03 -3.40 7.43
N VAL A 11 -1.51 -3.24 8.66
CA VAL A 11 -0.67 -3.31 9.86
C VAL A 11 -0.67 -4.75 10.35
N VAL A 12 0.43 -5.46 10.11
CA VAL A 12 0.54 -6.88 10.46
C VAL A 12 0.69 -7.05 11.98
N THR A 13 -0.18 -7.88 12.55
CA THR A 13 -0.14 -8.35 13.93
C THR A 13 -0.11 -9.88 13.93
N ALA A 14 0.65 -10.48 14.84
CA ALA A 14 0.76 -11.92 14.90
C ALA A 14 -0.60 -12.55 15.22
N GLY A 15 -1.07 -13.45 14.35
CA GLY A 15 -2.38 -14.09 14.47
C GLY A 15 -3.55 -13.25 13.95
N GLY A 16 -3.30 -12.08 13.34
CA GLY A 16 -4.33 -11.27 12.71
C GLY A 16 -5.00 -11.98 11.54
N ASN A 17 -6.30 -11.76 11.38
CA ASN A 17 -7.09 -12.27 10.26
C ASN A 17 -7.41 -11.11 9.29
N TYR A 18 -6.71 -11.04 8.17
CA TYR A 18 -6.87 -9.97 7.16
C TYR A 18 -7.95 -10.31 6.11
N GLY A 19 -8.82 -11.27 6.43
CA GLY A 19 -10.02 -11.54 5.66
C GLY A 19 -9.86 -12.44 4.46
N TRP A 20 -8.67 -12.95 4.14
CA TRP A 20 -8.51 -13.98 3.11
C TRP A 20 -9.26 -15.28 3.48
N ASP A 21 -10.11 -15.86 2.62
CA ASP A 21 -10.50 -15.48 1.25
C ASP A 21 -11.87 -14.75 1.16
N CYS A 22 -12.41 -14.32 2.29
CA CYS A 22 -13.71 -13.68 2.43
C CYS A 22 -13.75 -12.19 2.02
N ARG A 23 -12.61 -11.50 2.09
CA ARG A 23 -12.46 -10.06 1.88
C ARG A 23 -11.37 -9.73 0.87
N GLU A 24 -11.58 -8.58 0.26
CA GLU A 24 -10.59 -7.83 -0.51
C GLU A 24 -10.72 -6.36 -0.10
N GLY A 25 -9.77 -5.85 0.68
CA GLY A 25 -9.98 -4.59 1.38
C GLY A 25 -11.23 -4.64 2.27
N SER A 26 -12.05 -3.61 2.19
CA SER A 26 -13.36 -3.59 2.88
C SER A 26 -14.46 -4.38 2.15
N LEU A 27 -14.22 -4.82 0.91
CA LEU A 27 -15.24 -5.49 0.09
C LEU A 27 -15.42 -6.95 0.50
N THR A 28 -16.67 -7.40 0.53
CA THR A 28 -17.00 -8.83 0.62
C THR A 28 -16.82 -9.49 -0.75
N VAL A 29 -16.04 -10.56 -0.80
CA VAL A 29 -15.85 -11.35 -2.02
C VAL A 29 -17.16 -12.04 -2.40
N ASP A 30 -17.42 -12.14 -3.72
CA ASP A 30 -18.58 -12.84 -4.26
C ASP A 30 -18.65 -14.28 -3.73
N ALA A 31 -19.84 -14.71 -3.32
CA ALA A 31 -20.04 -16.02 -2.69
C ALA A 31 -19.64 -17.20 -3.59
N SER A 32 -19.59 -17.02 -4.91
CA SER A 32 -19.12 -18.04 -5.86
C SER A 32 -17.59 -18.16 -5.94
N LEU A 33 -16.84 -17.17 -5.43
CA LEU A 33 -15.38 -17.09 -5.50
C LEU A 33 -14.67 -17.29 -4.15
N ARG A 34 -15.42 -17.38 -3.05
CA ARG A 34 -14.90 -17.58 -1.69
C ARG A 34 -15.38 -18.87 -1.04
N SER A 35 -14.68 -19.30 0.00
CA SER A 35 -15.09 -20.40 0.86
C SER A 35 -16.47 -20.16 1.50
N SER A 36 -17.25 -21.24 1.67
CA SER A 36 -18.50 -21.20 2.43
C SER A 36 -18.28 -20.95 3.93
N ALA A 37 -17.05 -21.13 4.44
CA ALA A 37 -16.71 -20.78 5.82
C ALA A 37 -16.96 -19.30 6.12
N CYS A 38 -16.81 -18.44 5.10
CA CYS A 38 -17.02 -17.01 5.19
C CYS A 38 -18.48 -16.62 5.49
N ASP A 39 -19.47 -17.49 5.21
CA ASP A 39 -20.89 -17.20 5.48
C ASP A 39 -21.20 -17.12 6.98
N SER A 40 -20.32 -17.66 7.82
CA SER A 40 -20.43 -17.61 9.27
C SER A 40 -19.67 -16.45 9.93
N LEU A 41 -18.88 -15.71 9.15
CA LEU A 41 -18.02 -14.63 9.64
C LEU A 41 -18.66 -13.25 9.41
N THR A 42 -18.25 -12.30 10.24
CA THR A 42 -18.72 -10.91 10.25
C THR A 42 -17.54 -9.94 10.17
N ASP A 43 -17.78 -8.64 9.98
CA ASP A 43 -16.71 -7.63 9.89
C ASP A 43 -15.78 -7.66 11.12
N SER A 44 -16.29 -7.97 12.31
CA SER A 44 -15.50 -8.03 13.54
C SER A 44 -14.53 -9.21 13.62
N ASP A 45 -14.68 -10.21 12.74
CA ASP A 45 -13.76 -11.35 12.66
C ASP A 45 -12.50 -11.03 11.83
N PHE A 46 -12.46 -9.84 11.23
CA PHE A 46 -11.39 -9.39 10.34
C PHE A 46 -10.68 -8.14 10.87
N THR A 47 -9.41 -8.01 10.51
CA THR A 47 -8.60 -6.81 10.70
C THR A 47 -8.71 -5.97 9.44
N ALA A 48 -9.19 -4.73 9.58
CA ALA A 48 -9.32 -3.80 8.47
C ALA A 48 -7.93 -3.32 7.99
N PRO A 49 -7.78 -3.02 6.69
CA PRO A 49 -6.56 -2.44 6.16
C PRO A 49 -6.32 -1.04 6.74
N LEU A 50 -5.05 -0.63 6.78
CA LEU A 50 -4.65 0.73 7.14
C LEU A 50 -5.16 1.73 6.11
N THR A 51 -5.04 1.38 4.84
CA THR A 51 -5.58 2.14 3.72
C THR A 51 -5.76 1.19 2.54
N GLU A 52 -6.80 1.44 1.75
CA GLU A 52 -7.09 0.70 0.52
C GLU A 52 -7.44 1.67 -0.62
N TYR A 53 -7.34 1.20 -1.86
CA TYR A 53 -7.81 1.92 -3.04
C TYR A 53 -8.27 0.99 -4.15
N GLY A 54 -9.13 1.50 -5.02
CA GLY A 54 -9.58 0.79 -6.21
C GLY A 54 -8.62 0.97 -7.40
N HIS A 55 -8.85 0.15 -8.41
CA HIS A 55 -8.09 0.15 -9.67
C HIS A 55 -8.24 1.41 -10.52
N ASP A 56 -9.14 2.33 -10.16
CA ASP A 56 -9.15 3.69 -10.69
C ASP A 56 -7.95 4.54 -10.22
N LEU A 57 -7.36 4.17 -9.08
CA LEU A 57 -6.22 4.85 -8.48
C LEU A 57 -4.89 4.12 -8.68
N GLY A 58 -4.89 2.79 -8.80
CA GLY A 58 -3.72 1.95 -9.07
C GLY A 58 -4.08 0.47 -8.97
N GLU A 59 -3.28 -0.41 -9.56
CA GLU A 59 -3.64 -1.82 -9.82
C GLU A 59 -2.68 -2.83 -9.19
N SER A 60 -1.58 -2.37 -8.58
CA SER A 60 -0.59 -3.26 -7.99
C SER A 60 0.26 -2.49 -6.99
N VAL A 61 -0.14 -2.50 -5.73
CA VAL A 61 0.65 -1.87 -4.67
C VAL A 61 1.96 -2.62 -4.48
N THR A 62 3.07 -1.92 -4.61
CA THR A 62 4.41 -2.48 -4.43
C THR A 62 4.80 -2.53 -2.95
N GLY A 63 4.21 -1.67 -2.13
CA GLY A 63 4.62 -1.41 -0.75
C GLY A 63 5.55 -0.20 -0.65
N GLY A 64 6.28 -0.09 0.46
CA GLY A 64 6.97 1.15 0.79
C GLY A 64 7.75 1.12 2.10
N TYR A 65 8.11 2.31 2.58
CA TYR A 65 8.90 2.50 3.80
C TYR A 65 8.38 3.68 4.62
N VAL A 66 8.54 3.59 5.94
CA VAL A 66 8.40 4.77 6.81
C VAL A 66 9.59 5.69 6.57
N TYR A 67 9.33 6.91 6.12
CA TYR A 67 10.37 7.90 5.86
C TYR A 67 11.00 8.38 7.17
N ARG A 68 12.34 8.28 7.28
CA ARG A 68 13.10 8.64 8.48
C ARG A 68 14.18 9.70 8.22
N GLY A 69 14.29 10.19 6.99
CA GLY A 69 15.23 11.24 6.64
C GLY A 69 14.79 12.61 7.14
N THR A 70 15.71 13.57 7.11
CA THR A 70 15.44 14.96 7.53
C THR A 70 15.25 15.91 6.35
N ARG A 71 15.56 15.47 5.12
CA ARG A 71 15.49 16.31 3.91
C ARG A 71 14.06 16.68 3.53
N LEU A 72 13.14 15.73 3.68
CA LEU A 72 11.71 15.93 3.45
C LEU A 72 11.00 15.92 4.80
N ALA A 73 11.22 16.98 5.60
CA ALA A 73 10.77 17.02 7.00
C ALA A 73 9.27 16.71 7.16
N ALA A 74 8.43 17.15 6.21
CA ALA A 74 6.99 16.88 6.21
C ALA A 74 6.61 15.39 6.07
N LEU A 75 7.52 14.55 5.58
CA LEU A 75 7.30 13.10 5.45
C LEU A 75 7.81 12.31 6.64
N THR A 76 8.51 12.94 7.59
CA THR A 76 9.14 12.23 8.72
C THR A 76 8.08 11.45 9.51
N GLY A 77 8.25 10.14 9.59
CA GLY A 77 7.32 9.24 10.29
C GLY A 77 6.11 8.77 9.47
N ARG A 78 5.90 9.31 8.26
CA ARG A 78 4.84 8.88 7.35
C ARG A 78 5.28 7.63 6.57
N TYR A 79 4.33 6.75 6.26
CA TYR A 79 4.58 5.59 5.41
C TYR A 79 4.45 5.99 3.94
N VAL A 80 5.55 5.95 3.20
CA VAL A 80 5.60 6.31 1.78
C VAL A 80 5.63 5.03 0.96
N PHE A 81 4.66 4.86 0.07
CA PHE A 81 4.47 3.66 -0.74
C PHE A 81 4.05 4.02 -2.16
N GLY A 82 4.16 3.05 -3.07
CA GLY A 82 3.79 3.28 -4.46
C GLY A 82 3.19 2.05 -5.11
N ASP A 83 2.72 2.28 -6.32
CA ASP A 83 1.99 1.32 -7.14
C ASP A 83 2.71 1.11 -8.47
N PHE A 84 2.89 -0.15 -8.84
CA PHE A 84 3.69 -0.57 -9.98
C PHE A 84 3.11 -0.12 -11.31
N ILE A 85 1.78 -0.18 -11.46
CA ILE A 85 1.10 0.06 -12.74
C ILE A 85 0.87 1.56 -12.96
N SER A 86 0.36 2.26 -11.94
CA SER A 86 0.09 3.69 -12.04
C SER A 86 1.34 4.57 -11.91
N GLY A 87 2.39 4.08 -11.24
CA GLY A 87 3.58 4.88 -10.94
C GLY A 87 3.34 6.00 -9.93
N ARG A 88 2.20 5.97 -9.22
CA ARG A 88 1.88 6.92 -8.17
C ARG A 88 2.59 6.57 -6.87
N ILE A 89 2.98 7.62 -6.15
CA ILE A 89 3.57 7.53 -4.81
C ILE A 89 2.67 8.31 -3.86
N TRP A 90 2.30 7.65 -2.76
CA TRP A 90 1.52 8.26 -1.68
C TRP A 90 2.33 8.27 -0.38
N ALA A 91 1.96 9.19 0.51
CA ALA A 91 2.27 9.12 1.92
C ALA A 91 0.98 8.84 2.71
N TYR A 92 1.06 7.92 3.66
CA TYR A 92 0.02 7.73 4.66
C TYR A 92 0.51 8.25 6.01
N ASP A 93 -0.28 9.13 6.61
CA ASP A 93 -0.05 9.71 7.93
C ASP A 93 -0.97 9.06 8.95
N ARG A 94 -0.39 8.26 9.85
CA ARG A 94 -1.14 7.56 10.91
C ARG A 94 -1.72 8.51 11.95
N GLY A 95 -1.21 9.75 12.04
CA GLY A 95 -1.74 10.77 12.95
C GLY A 95 -3.07 11.34 12.48
N SER A 96 -3.23 11.54 11.16
CA SER A 96 -4.48 12.01 10.55
C SER A 96 -5.36 10.90 10.00
N ASP A 97 -4.84 9.67 9.86
CA ASP A 97 -5.53 8.56 9.18
C ASP A 97 -5.85 8.88 7.72
N GLU A 98 -4.93 9.58 7.05
CA GLU A 98 -5.10 10.06 5.68
C GLU A 98 -3.99 9.60 4.74
N ARG A 99 -4.38 9.27 3.50
CA ARG A 99 -3.48 9.04 2.37
C ARG A 99 -3.40 10.29 1.49
N GLU A 100 -2.19 10.80 1.30
CA GLU A 100 -1.85 11.95 0.46
C GLU A 100 -1.10 11.48 -0.80
N LEU A 101 -1.54 11.88 -1.99
CA LEU A 101 -0.77 11.67 -3.23
C LEU A 101 0.41 12.65 -3.25
N LEU A 102 1.63 12.13 -3.29
CA LEU A 102 2.84 12.95 -3.36
C LEU A 102 3.21 13.29 -4.81
N VAL A 103 3.21 12.28 -5.68
CA VAL A 103 3.64 12.43 -7.08
C VAL A 103 3.10 11.30 -7.95
N ASP A 104 2.75 11.64 -9.19
CA ASP A 104 2.48 10.70 -10.27
C ASP A 104 3.72 10.70 -11.19
N THR A 105 4.50 9.62 -11.15
CA THR A 105 5.84 9.60 -11.76
C THR A 105 5.88 9.00 -13.16
N GLY A 106 4.87 8.20 -13.52
CA GLY A 106 4.90 7.35 -14.71
C GLY A 106 5.96 6.23 -14.69
N LEU A 107 6.63 6.00 -13.55
CA LEU A 107 7.61 4.92 -13.40
C LEU A 107 6.93 3.58 -13.09
N SER A 108 7.55 2.47 -13.48
CA SER A 108 7.14 1.13 -13.04
C SER A 108 7.80 0.81 -11.69
N ILE A 109 7.19 1.30 -10.61
CA ILE A 109 7.76 1.27 -9.25
C ILE A 109 7.82 -0.17 -8.74
N SER A 110 9.00 -0.79 -8.81
CA SER A 110 9.18 -2.22 -8.46
C SER A 110 9.74 -2.45 -7.07
N THR A 111 10.42 -1.45 -6.49
CA THR A 111 10.98 -1.55 -5.15
C THR A 111 11.24 -0.16 -4.59
N PHE A 112 11.36 -0.11 -3.27
CA PHE A 112 11.87 1.02 -2.52
C PHE A 112 13.13 0.63 -1.75
N GLY A 113 13.92 1.62 -1.34
CA GLY A 113 15.06 1.42 -0.45
C GLY A 113 15.45 2.71 0.27
N THR A 114 16.22 2.61 1.34
CA THR A 114 16.70 3.76 2.11
C THR A 114 18.22 3.74 2.25
N ASP A 115 18.85 4.91 2.28
CA ASP A 115 20.24 5.05 2.72
C ASP A 115 20.34 5.18 4.26
N ASP A 116 21.58 5.23 4.78
CA ASP A 116 21.85 5.37 6.21
C ASP A 116 21.35 6.71 6.80
N ALA A 117 21.08 7.71 5.94
CA ALA A 117 20.52 8.99 6.33
C ALA A 117 18.98 9.00 6.29
N GLY A 118 18.35 7.86 5.94
CA GLY A 118 16.89 7.73 5.83
C GLY A 118 16.29 8.38 4.58
N ASN A 119 17.09 8.74 3.58
CA ASN A 119 16.57 9.20 2.30
C ASN A 119 15.95 8.01 1.55
N LEU A 120 14.83 8.26 0.88
CA LEU A 120 14.09 7.22 0.18
C LEU A 120 14.46 7.19 -1.32
N TYR A 121 14.61 5.98 -1.82
CA TYR A 121 14.93 5.66 -3.20
C TYR A 121 13.86 4.73 -3.79
N ILE A 122 13.65 4.86 -5.09
CA ILE A 122 12.66 4.13 -5.88
C ILE A 122 13.38 3.44 -7.04
N GLY A 123 13.10 2.15 -7.25
CA GLY A 123 13.57 1.41 -8.41
C GLY A 123 12.52 1.35 -9.50
N ASP A 124 12.84 1.89 -10.67
CA ASP A 124 12.00 1.78 -11.85
C ASP A 124 12.37 0.53 -12.66
N TYR A 125 11.42 -0.38 -12.79
CA TYR A 125 11.59 -1.60 -13.58
C TYR A 125 11.75 -1.30 -15.08
N GLY A 126 11.08 -0.26 -15.59
CA GLY A 126 11.06 0.06 -17.02
C GLY A 126 12.43 0.52 -17.52
N SER A 127 13.03 1.50 -16.83
CA SER A 127 14.36 2.02 -17.18
C SER A 127 15.53 1.28 -16.53
N GLY A 128 15.30 0.53 -15.44
CA GLY A 128 16.35 -0.06 -14.61
C GLY A 128 17.10 0.96 -13.74
N ALA A 129 16.60 2.20 -13.63
CA ALA A 129 17.23 3.27 -12.87
C ALA A 129 16.74 3.33 -11.42
N LEU A 130 17.60 3.87 -10.55
CA LEU A 130 17.27 4.25 -9.19
C LEU A 130 17.06 5.76 -9.11
N TYR A 131 15.92 6.16 -8.58
CA TYR A 131 15.54 7.55 -8.33
C TYR A 131 15.57 7.81 -6.83
N ARG A 132 15.88 9.05 -6.43
CA ARG A 132 15.75 9.49 -5.05
C ARG A 132 14.60 10.46 -4.95
N LEU A 133 13.75 10.29 -3.93
CA LEU A 133 12.70 11.26 -3.65
C LEU A 133 13.32 12.60 -3.20
N SER A 134 12.90 13.69 -3.82
CA SER A 134 13.38 15.05 -3.53
C SER A 134 12.23 16.05 -3.46
N PRO A 135 12.44 17.25 -2.90
CA PRO A 135 11.48 18.33 -2.99
C PRO A 135 11.17 18.71 -4.44
#